data_AF-M0QF63-F1
#
_entry.id   AF-M0QF63-F1
#
_cell.length_a   1.000
_cell.length_b   1.000
_cell.length_c   1.000
_cell.angle_alpha   90.00
_cell.angle_beta   90.00
_cell.angle_gamma   90.00
#
_symmetry.space_group_name_H-M   'P 1'
#
loop_
_entity.id
_entity.type
_entity.pdbx_description
1 polymer ?
#
loop_
_entity_poly.entity_id
_entity_poly.type
_entity_poly.pdbx_seq_one_letter_code
_entity_poly.pdbx_strand_id
1 'polypeptide(L)'
;MWVGMTATILSVLLHTWGAIVAARQNFGYRLPAISGGYPVRPAQRVKRAQTAGWLLSIVGVLGIGGAVWDTAPWWGLATAAVLFLLVNVVPSLAVTALHNRRELARG
;
A
#
# COMPACT_ATOMS: atom_id res chain seq x y z
N MET A 1 20.05 5.28 -0.79
CA MET A 1 18.99 6.27 -0.51
C MET A 1 18.10 6.58 -1.71
N TRP A 2 18.57 7.22 -2.80
CA TRP A 2 17.73 7.61 -3.96
C TRP A 2 16.91 6.46 -4.58
N VAL A 3 17.56 5.32 -4.84
CA VAL A 3 16.88 4.11 -5.33
C VAL A 3 15.74 3.69 -4.38
N GLY A 4 16.00 3.72 -3.07
CA GLY A 4 15.00 3.39 -2.05
C GLY A 4 13.83 4.37 -2.03
N MET A 5 14.09 5.67 -2.17
CA MET A 5 13.04 6.69 -2.27
C MET A 5 12.17 6.48 -3.52
N THR A 6 12.78 6.28 -4.69
CA THR A 6 12.05 6.04 -5.94
C THR A 6 11.21 4.76 -5.86
N ALA A 7 11.78 3.67 -5.34
CA ALA A 7 11.05 2.41 -5.15
C ALA A 7 9.86 2.59 -4.17
N THR A 8 10.05 3.35 -3.10
CA THR A 8 9.00 3.65 -2.12
C THR A 8 7.85 4.45 -2.76
N ILE A 9 8.16 5.48 -3.55
CA ILE A 9 7.15 6.28 -4.25
C ILE A 9 6.35 5.39 -5.22
N LEU A 10 7.04 4.61 -6.04
CA LEU A 10 6.40 3.69 -6.99
C LEU A 10 5.54 2.64 -6.28
N SER A 11 6.00 2.12 -5.14
CA SER A 11 5.24 1.20 -4.31
C SER A 11 3.92 1.81 -3.84
N VAL A 12 3.96 3.02 -3.27
CA VAL A 12 2.77 3.76 -2.84
C VAL A 12 1.80 3.99 -4.01
N LEU A 13 2.32 4.40 -5.18
CA LEU A 13 1.50 4.61 -6.37
C LEU A 13 0.80 3.33 -6.82
N LEU A 14 1.50 2.19 -6.83
CA LEU A 14 0.93 0.91 -7.23
C LEU A 14 -0.11 0.38 -6.24
N HIS A 15 0.14 0.49 -4.93
CA HIS A 15 -0.84 0.14 -3.90
C HIS A 15 -2.09 1.02 -4.00
N THR A 16 -1.90 2.33 -4.18
CA THR A 16 -3.00 3.29 -4.35
C THR A 16 -3.80 2.98 -5.61
N TRP A 17 -3.13 2.80 -6.75
CA TRP A 17 -3.79 2.49 -8.02
C TRP A 17 -4.55 1.15 -7.94
N GLY A 18 -3.93 0.11 -7.39
CA GLY A 18 -4.57 -1.18 -7.18
C GLY A 18 -5.81 -1.08 -6.31
N ALA A 19 -5.74 -0.33 -5.20
CA ALA A 19 -6.88 -0.08 -4.32
C ALA A 19 -8.00 0.71 -5.02
N ILE A 20 -7.67 1.73 -5.81
CA ILE A 20 -8.66 2.52 -6.57
C ILE A 20 -9.39 1.63 -7.59
N VAL A 21 -8.65 0.79 -8.32
CA VAL A 21 -9.24 -0.13 -9.30
C VAL A 21 -10.14 -1.14 -8.60
N ALA A 22 -9.70 -1.71 -7.47
CA ALA A 22 -10.53 -2.63 -6.68
C ALA A 22 -11.81 -1.95 -6.17
N ALA A 23 -11.72 -0.71 -5.68
CA ALA A 23 -12.87 0.04 -5.21
C ALA A 23 -13.88 0.34 -6.33
N ARG A 24 -13.40 0.76 -7.50
CA ARG A 24 -14.25 0.97 -8.69
C ARG A 24 -14.95 -0.31 -9.12
N GLN A 25 -14.31 -1.47 -8.99
CA GLN A 25 -14.91 -2.77 -9.31
C GLN A 25 -15.98 -3.21 -8.30
N ASN A 26 -16.03 -2.60 -7.13
CA ASN A 26 -16.97 -2.90 -6.06
C ASN A 26 -17.91 -1.71 -5.78
N PHE A 27 -18.22 -0.92 -6.81
CA PHE A 27 -19.22 0.14 -6.70
C PHE A 27 -20.57 -0.43 -6.24
N GLY A 28 -21.23 0.27 -5.32
CA GLY A 28 -22.48 -0.21 -4.70
C GLY A 28 -22.28 -1.23 -3.56
N TYR A 29 -21.04 -1.63 -3.27
CA TYR A 29 -20.72 -2.49 -2.14
C TYR A 29 -19.67 -1.84 -1.23
N ARG A 30 -19.76 -2.14 0.07
CA ARG A 30 -18.69 -1.78 1.02
C ARG A 30 -17.53 -2.77 0.90
N LEU A 31 -16.33 -2.25 1.03
CA LEU A 31 -15.10 -3.03 1.06
C LEU A 31 -14.69 -3.38 2.49
N PRO A 32 -14.11 -4.57 2.72
CA PRO A 32 -13.47 -4.89 3.99
C PRO A 32 -12.26 -3.97 4.22
N ALA A 33 -12.16 -3.38 5.42
CA ALA A 33 -11.07 -2.46 5.75
C ALA A 33 -9.76 -3.19 6.06
N ILE A 34 -9.82 -4.31 6.80
CA ILE A 34 -8.63 -5.02 7.30
C ILE A 34 -8.63 -6.48 6.82
N SER A 35 -9.73 -7.19 7.07
CA SER A 35 -9.87 -8.60 6.72
C SER A 35 -11.25 -8.88 6.11
N GLY A 36 -11.32 -9.90 5.25
CA GLY A 36 -12.53 -10.29 4.53
C GLY A 36 -12.31 -10.38 3.02
N GLY A 37 -13.22 -11.08 2.34
CA GLY A 37 -13.23 -11.16 0.89
C GLY A 37 -13.82 -9.90 0.26
N TYR A 38 -13.26 -9.48 -0.87
CA TYR A 38 -13.95 -8.49 -1.70
C TYR A 38 -15.27 -9.09 -2.24
N PRO A 39 -16.38 -8.31 -2.24
CA PRO A 39 -17.64 -8.74 -2.86
C PRO A 39 -17.47 -9.19 -4.31
N VAL A 40 -16.65 -8.45 -5.07
CA VAL A 40 -16.23 -8.79 -6.44
C VAL A 40 -14.75 -9.18 -6.43
N ARG A 41 -14.44 -10.34 -7.02
CA ARG A 41 -13.06 -10.84 -7.11
C ARG A 41 -12.15 -9.81 -7.79
N PRO A 42 -11.01 -9.43 -7.17
CA PRO A 42 -10.10 -8.46 -7.76
C PRO A 42 -9.55 -8.94 -9.11
N ALA A 43 -9.54 -8.05 -10.10
CA ALA A 43 -8.94 -8.36 -11.40
C ALA A 43 -7.44 -8.67 -11.27
N GLN A 44 -6.91 -9.48 -12.18
CA GLN A 44 -5.50 -9.89 -12.17
C GLN A 44 -4.52 -8.70 -12.15
N ARG A 45 -4.88 -7.59 -12.81
CA ARG A 45 -4.10 -6.35 -12.79
C ARG A 45 -3.97 -5.73 -11.39
N VAL A 46 -5.01 -5.84 -10.55
CA VAL A 46 -4.96 -5.38 -9.15
C VAL A 46 -3.95 -6.23 -8.38
N LYS A 47 -4.05 -7.56 -8.51
CA LYS A 47 -3.10 -8.48 -7.86
C LYS A 47 -1.66 -8.19 -8.27
N ARG A 48 -1.40 -8.03 -9.58
CA ARG A 48 -0.07 -7.70 -10.10
C ARG A 48 0.46 -6.38 -9.55
N ALA A 49 -0.37 -5.33 -9.50
CA ALA A 49 0.04 -4.05 -8.93
C ALA A 49 0.34 -4.15 -7.43
N GLN A 50 -0.47 -4.89 -6.67
CA GLN A 50 -0.22 -5.12 -5.23
C GLN A 50 1.07 -5.90 -5.00
N THR A 51 1.33 -6.95 -5.79
CA THR A 51 2.59 -7.71 -5.72
C THR A 51 3.79 -6.86 -6.11
N ALA A 52 3.70 -6.10 -7.20
CA ALA A 52 4.79 -5.22 -7.62
C ALA A 52 5.04 -4.10 -6.60
N GLY A 53 3.99 -3.50 -6.03
CA GLY A 53 4.07 -2.54 -4.95
C GLY A 53 4.75 -3.13 -3.72
N TRP A 54 4.36 -4.34 -3.32
CA TRP A 54 4.97 -5.04 -2.19
C TRP A 54 6.46 -5.31 -2.41
N LEU A 55 6.86 -5.81 -3.58
CA LEU A 55 8.28 -6.03 -3.91
C LEU A 55 9.09 -4.73 -3.89
N LEU A 56 8.53 -3.65 -4.46
CA LEU A 56 9.19 -2.34 -4.43
C LEU A 56 9.27 -1.76 -3.02
N SER A 57 8.32 -2.06 -2.13
CA SER A 57 8.39 -1.64 -0.73
C SER A 57 9.60 -2.26 -0.03
N ILE A 58 9.94 -3.52 -0.33
CA ILE A 58 11.14 -4.19 0.22
C ILE A 58 12.41 -3.46 -0.24
N VAL A 59 12.51 -3.18 -1.54
CA VAL A 59 13.64 -2.41 -2.10
C VAL A 59 13.71 -1.02 -1.46
N GLY A 60 12.56 -0.37 -1.27
CA GLY A 60 12.43 0.93 -0.65
C GLY A 60 12.98 0.97 0.77
N VAL A 61 12.49 0.08 1.63
CA VAL A 61 12.85 0.06 3.06
C VAL A 61 14.28 -0.35 3.29
N LEU A 62 14.82 -1.28 2.50
CA LEU A 62 16.25 -1.64 2.56
C LEU A 62 17.12 -0.48 2.09
N GLY A 63 16.73 0.23 1.02
CA GLY A 63 17.49 1.35 0.48
C GLY A 63 17.48 2.61 1.35
N ILE A 64 16.44 2.80 2.18
CA ILE A 64 16.32 3.91 3.14
C ILE A 64 16.90 3.51 4.50
N GLY A 65 16.48 2.38 5.08
CA GLY A 65 16.99 1.90 6.36
C GLY A 65 18.49 1.58 6.32
N GLY A 66 18.98 1.05 5.19
CA GLY A 66 20.40 0.81 4.97
C GLY A 66 21.24 2.09 4.96
N ALA A 67 20.68 3.25 4.60
CA ALA A 67 21.42 4.51 4.55
C ALA A 67 21.80 5.05 5.95
N VAL A 68 21.13 4.58 7.00
CA VAL A 68 21.39 4.96 8.40
C VAL A 68 21.88 3.78 9.24
N TRP A 69 22.11 2.63 8.61
CA TRP A 69 22.45 1.39 9.30
C TRP A 69 23.81 1.47 9.99
N ASP A 70 24.82 1.98 9.30
CA ASP A 70 26.21 2.00 9.80
C ASP A 70 26.41 2.99 10.96
N THR A 71 25.59 4.04 11.02
CA THR A 71 25.67 5.08 12.05
C THR A 71 24.70 4.85 13.21
N ALA A 72 23.55 4.25 12.93
CA ALA A 72 22.46 4.11 13.88
C ALA A 72 21.57 2.90 13.54
N PRO A 73 22.04 1.66 13.78
CA PRO A 73 21.38 0.45 13.28
C PRO A 73 19.96 0.27 13.81
N TRP A 74 19.70 0.63 15.07
CA TRP A 74 18.35 0.58 15.65
C TRP A 74 17.38 1.57 14.98
N TRP A 75 17.87 2.77 14.63
CA TRP A 75 17.08 3.74 13.88
C TRP A 75 16.85 3.28 12.43
N GLY A 76 17.83 2.62 11.80
CA GLY A 76 17.65 1.99 10.48
C GLY A 76 16.59 0.91 10.49
N LEU A 77 16.61 0.02 11.49
CA LEU A 77 15.61 -1.02 11.66
C LEU A 77 14.22 -0.43 11.92
N ALA A 78 14.10 0.52 12.86
CA ALA A 78 12.83 1.17 13.17
C ALA A 78 12.25 1.91 11.95
N THR A 79 13.09 2.64 11.21
CA THR A 79 12.69 3.35 9.99
C THR A 79 12.22 2.38 8.93
N ALA A 80 12.94 1.28 8.69
CA ALA A 80 12.54 0.27 7.72
C ALA A 80 11.20 -0.38 8.10
N ALA A 81 11.01 -0.74 9.37
CA ALA A 81 9.78 -1.35 9.86
C ALA A 81 8.56 -0.41 9.72
N VAL A 82 8.70 0.84 10.14
CA VAL A 82 7.62 1.85 10.05
C VAL A 82 7.28 2.13 8.59
N LEU A 83 8.28 2.36 7.73
CA LEU A 83 8.05 2.60 6.31
C LEU A 83 7.38 1.40 5.64
N PHE A 84 7.82 0.18 5.96
CA PHE A 84 7.24 -1.04 5.40
C PHE A 84 5.75 -1.14 5.73
N LEU A 85 5.39 -0.92 6.99
CA LEU A 85 4.01 -0.94 7.44
C LEU A 85 3.18 0.16 6.73
N LEU A 86 3.66 1.40 6.75
CA LEU A 86 2.92 2.53 6.21
C LEU A 86 2.64 2.36 4.72
N VAL A 87 3.65 1.98 3.93
CA VAL A 87 3.54 1.85 2.47
C VAL A 87 2.59 0.73 2.05
N ASN A 88 2.56 -0.37 2.79
CA ASN A 88 1.71 -1.52 2.46
C ASN A 88 0.28 -1.36 2.97
N VAL A 89 0.07 -0.64 4.08
CA VAL A 89 -1.23 -0.58 4.76
C VAL A 89 -2.00 0.70 4.44
N VAL A 90 -1.35 1.86 4.55
CA VAL A 90 -2.03 3.17 4.49
C VAL A 90 -2.72 3.43 3.15
N PRO A 91 -2.12 3.18 1.98
CA PRO A 91 -2.78 3.45 0.70
C PRO A 91 -4.10 2.71 0.55
N SER A 92 -4.11 1.42 0.87
CA SER A 92 -5.29 0.56 0.77
C SER A 92 -6.37 0.98 1.78
N LEU A 93 -5.97 1.27 3.03
CA LEU A 93 -6.91 1.76 4.05
C LEU A 93 -7.53 3.10 3.68
N ALA A 94 -6.73 4.06 3.20
CA ALA A 94 -7.20 5.38 2.83
C ALA A 94 -8.23 5.32 1.70
N VAL A 95 -7.94 4.53 0.66
CA VAL A 95 -8.86 4.35 -0.47
C VAL A 95 -10.13 3.61 -0.04
N THR A 96 -10.02 2.54 0.74
CA THR A 96 -11.18 1.81 1.27
C THR A 96 -12.06 2.69 2.16
N ALA A 97 -11.48 3.46 3.07
CA ALA A 97 -12.22 4.35 3.95
C ALA A 97 -12.96 5.43 3.14
N LEU A 98 -12.30 6.04 2.15
CA LEU A 98 -12.92 7.02 1.26
C LEU A 98 -14.06 6.41 0.43
N HIS A 99 -13.87 5.21 -0.10
CA HIS A 99 -14.89 4.47 -0.84
C HIS A 99 -16.11 4.18 0.03
N ASN A 100 -15.91 3.57 1.20
CA ASN A 100 -16.99 3.19 2.11
C ASN A 100 -17.78 4.40 2.63
N ARG A 101 -17.11 5.55 2.87
CA ARG A 101 -17.80 6.80 3.22
C ARG A 101 -18.72 7.30 2.11
N ARG A 102 -18.33 7.13 0.85
CA ARG A 102 -19.17 7.51 -0.30
C ARG A 102 -20.36 6.58 -0.47
N GLU A 103 -20.16 5.28 -0.28
CA GLU A 103 -21.27 4.32 -0.34
C GLU A 103 -22.26 4.51 0.82
N LEU A 104 -21.77 4.87 2.01
CA LEU A 104 -22.61 5.27 3.15
C LEU A 104 -23.50 6.49 2.85
N ALA A 105 -22.98 7.48 2.12
CA ALA A 105 -23.70 8.71 1.82
C ALA A 105 -24.77 8.55 0.71
N ARG A 106 -24.81 7.39 0.04
CA ARG A 106 -25.73 7.12 -1.08
C ARG A 106 -26.93 6.24 -0.72
N GLY A 107 -26.83 5.47 0.36
CA GLY A 107 -27.92 4.62 0.87
C GLY A 107 -28.72 5.35 1.94
#